data_AF-A0A418R992-F1
#
_entry.id   AF-A0A418R992-F1
#
_cell.length_a   1.000
_cell.length_b   1.000
_cell.length_c   1.000
_cell.angle_alpha   90.00
_cell.angle_beta   90.00
_cell.angle_gamma   90.00
#
_symmetry.space_group_name_H-M   'P 1'
#
loop_
_entity.id
_entity.type
_entity.pdbx_description
1 polymer ?
#
loop_
_entity_poly.entity_id
_entity_poly.type
_entity_poly.pdbx_seq_one_letter_code
_entity_poly.pdbx_strand_id
1 'polypeptide(L)'
;MKAKLSEFSQQRAQFAADLHQHAQQFGINPEQEGTVEGALTDAAAALHRGWINIKSAVTGQDAPAILGECETGDSTALSSYEAALRSKELPVEARNVIQKQHGKILSTKNWITQHKGS
;
A
#
# COMPACT_ATOMS: atom_id res chain seq x y z
N MET A 1 -8.29 14.23 12.96
CA MET A 1 -7.12 13.95 12.10
C MET A 1 -6.24 12.81 12.62
N LYS A 2 -5.62 12.92 13.81
CA LYS A 2 -4.71 11.89 14.38
C LYS A 2 -5.31 10.46 14.42
N ALA A 3 -6.55 10.31 14.91
CA ALA A 3 -7.22 9.00 14.96
C ALA A 3 -7.40 8.37 13.56
N LYS A 4 -7.75 9.18 12.55
CA LYS A 4 -7.93 8.71 11.18
C LYS A 4 -6.61 8.28 10.53
N LEU A 5 -5.54 9.04 10.77
CA LEU A 5 -4.19 8.66 10.31
C LEU A 5 -3.69 7.37 10.99
N SER A 6 -3.99 7.19 12.29
CA SER A 6 -3.70 5.94 13.00
C SER A 6 -4.51 4.74 12.46
N GLU A 7 -5.75 4.96 12.02
CA GLU A 7 -6.56 3.92 11.39
C GLU A 7 -5.95 3.50 10.04
N PHE A 8 -5.54 4.48 9.21
CA PHE A 8 -4.88 4.20 7.94
C PHE A 8 -3.54 3.48 8.14
N SER A 9 -2.77 3.87 9.14
CA SER A 9 -1.56 3.20 9.57
C SER A 9 -1.76 1.70 9.82
N GLN A 10 -2.71 1.37 10.70
CA GLN A 10 -3.00 -0.01 11.08
C GLN A 10 -3.49 -0.80 9.87
N GLN A 11 -4.30 -0.18 9.01
CA GLN A 11 -4.76 -0.79 7.78
C GLN A 11 -3.60 -1.14 6.83
N ARG A 12 -2.62 -0.25 6.63
CA ARG A 12 -1.45 -0.52 5.76
C ARG A 12 -0.58 -1.64 6.34
N ALA A 13 -0.40 -1.69 7.66
CA ALA A 13 0.32 -2.76 8.33
C ALA A 13 -0.34 -4.13 8.11
N GLN A 14 -1.67 -4.20 8.23
CA GLN A 14 -2.41 -5.42 7.94
C GLN A 14 -2.28 -5.83 6.48
N PHE A 15 -2.37 -4.88 5.54
CA PHE A 15 -2.25 -5.19 4.11
C PHE A 15 -0.88 -5.78 3.76
N ALA A 16 0.18 -5.23 4.34
CA ALA A 16 1.54 -5.76 4.14
C ALA A 16 1.68 -7.18 4.67
N ALA A 17 1.11 -7.48 5.85
CA ALA A 17 1.10 -8.82 6.42
C ALA A 17 0.34 -9.81 5.53
N ASP A 18 -0.85 -9.44 5.06
CA ASP A 18 -1.67 -10.28 4.17
C ASP A 18 -0.92 -10.61 2.86
N LEU A 19 -0.32 -9.61 2.22
CA LEU A 19 0.43 -9.80 0.98
C LEU A 19 1.68 -10.67 1.20
N HIS A 20 2.38 -10.49 2.32
CA HIS A 20 3.53 -11.31 2.66
C HIS A 20 3.14 -12.78 2.88
N GLN A 21 2.04 -13.02 3.60
CA GLN A 21 1.51 -14.37 3.80
C GLN A 21 1.13 -15.04 2.47
N HIS A 22 0.45 -14.32 1.57
CA HIS A 22 0.11 -14.85 0.25
C HIS A 22 1.37 -15.17 -0.54
N ALA A 23 2.35 -14.27 -0.57
CA ALA A 23 3.60 -14.49 -1.30
C ALA A 23 4.34 -15.75 -0.77
N GLN A 24 4.42 -15.94 0.56
CA GLN A 24 5.00 -17.15 1.16
C GLN A 24 4.27 -18.44 0.78
N GLN A 25 2.93 -18.41 0.69
CA GLN A 25 2.11 -19.57 0.33
C GLN A 25 2.38 -20.11 -1.08
N PHE A 26 2.95 -19.29 -1.98
CA PHE A 26 3.23 -19.70 -3.35
C PHE A 26 4.67 -20.20 -3.59
N GLY A 27 5.57 -20.05 -2.60
CA GLY A 27 6.91 -20.65 -2.64
C GLY A 27 8.03 -19.77 -3.21
N ILE A 28 8.18 -18.54 -2.68
CA ILE A 28 9.16 -17.55 -3.18
C ILE A 28 10.60 -18.08 -3.21
N ASN A 29 11.24 -17.95 -4.38
CA ASN A 29 12.68 -17.71 -4.49
C ASN A 29 12.89 -16.25 -4.99
N PRO A 30 13.40 -15.32 -4.16
CA PRO A 30 13.31 -13.87 -4.40
C PRO A 30 14.16 -13.34 -5.57
N GLU A 31 14.83 -14.22 -6.32
CA GLU A 31 15.70 -13.84 -7.45
C GLU A 31 15.01 -13.85 -8.82
N GLN A 32 13.73 -14.24 -8.91
CA GLN A 32 12.99 -14.24 -10.18
C GLN A 32 12.10 -13.00 -10.31
N GLU A 33 12.66 -11.95 -10.92
CA GLU A 33 11.88 -10.81 -11.41
C GLU A 33 10.84 -11.28 -12.45
N GLY A 34 9.60 -10.75 -12.36
CA GLY A 34 8.54 -11.00 -13.34
C GLY A 34 7.55 -12.12 -13.04
N THR A 35 7.72 -12.86 -11.93
CA THR A 35 6.75 -13.86 -11.46
C THR A 35 5.62 -13.22 -10.64
N VAL A 36 4.54 -13.97 -10.44
CA VAL A 36 3.45 -13.66 -9.49
C VAL A 36 3.97 -13.21 -8.13
N GLU A 37 4.97 -13.91 -7.61
CA GLU A 37 5.53 -13.65 -6.28
C GLU A 37 6.38 -12.39 -6.27
N GLY A 38 7.09 -12.10 -7.35
CA GLY A 38 7.76 -10.80 -7.55
C GLY A 38 6.74 -9.65 -7.48
N ALA A 39 5.62 -9.76 -8.19
CA ALA A 39 4.57 -8.75 -8.17
C ALA A 39 3.92 -8.55 -6.78
N LEU A 40 3.71 -9.62 -6.02
CA LEU A 40 3.20 -9.56 -4.64
C LEU A 40 4.22 -8.96 -3.66
N THR A 41 5.49 -9.34 -3.81
CA THR A 41 6.59 -8.83 -2.99
C THR A 41 6.84 -7.36 -3.27
N ASP A 42 6.75 -6.93 -4.53
CA ASP A 42 6.85 -5.52 -4.92
C ASP A 42 5.71 -4.67 -4.36
N ALA A 43 4.46 -5.19 -4.39
CA ALA A 43 3.32 -4.53 -3.77
C ALA A 43 3.50 -4.42 -2.24
N ALA A 44 3.97 -5.48 -1.58
CA ALA A 44 4.28 -5.47 -0.15
C ALA A 44 5.43 -4.49 0.19
N ALA A 45 6.48 -4.46 -0.64
CA ALA A 45 7.60 -3.54 -0.47
C ALA A 45 7.18 -2.08 -0.69
N ALA A 46 6.28 -1.80 -1.64
CA ALA A 46 5.71 -0.49 -1.86
C ALA A 46 4.88 -0.01 -0.67
N LEU A 47 4.10 -0.88 -0.02
CA LEU A 47 3.43 -0.57 1.23
C LEU A 47 4.42 -0.23 2.35
N HIS A 48 5.48 -1.03 2.50
CA HIS A 48 6.50 -0.79 3.54
C HIS A 48 7.22 0.55 3.33
N ARG A 49 7.57 0.88 2.08
CA ARG A 49 8.16 2.18 1.70
C ARG A 49 7.18 3.33 1.95
N GLY A 50 5.91 3.17 1.58
CA GLY A 50 4.86 4.16 1.87
C GLY A 50 4.67 4.42 3.37
N TRP A 51 4.83 3.39 4.21
CA TRP A 51 4.69 3.49 5.66
C TRP A 51 5.91 4.13 6.36
N ILE A 52 7.13 3.86 5.89
CA ILE A 52 8.35 4.54 6.35
C ILE A 52 8.22 6.06 6.13
N ASN A 53 7.76 6.45 4.94
CA ASN A 53 7.55 7.84 4.55
C ASN A 53 6.54 8.57 5.46
N ILE A 54 5.45 7.90 5.84
CA ILE A 54 4.47 8.46 6.80
C ILE A 54 5.08 8.65 8.20
N LYS A 55 5.87 7.68 8.69
CA LYS A 55 6.54 7.82 10.00
C LYS A 55 7.54 8.98 10.02
N SER A 56 8.27 9.21 8.93
CA SER A 56 9.19 10.35 8.82
C SER A 56 8.46 11.70 8.76
N ALA A 57 7.24 11.77 8.21
CA ALA A 57 6.46 13.00 8.19
C ALA A 57 5.80 13.36 9.54
N VAL A 58 5.66 12.41 10.46
CA VAL A 58 5.01 12.63 11.77
C VAL A 58 5.89 13.40 12.76
N THR A 59 7.19 13.58 12.50
CA THR A 59 8.08 14.38 13.37
C THR A 59 8.05 15.86 12.97
N GLY A 60 7.16 16.64 13.59
CA GLY A 60 7.25 18.11 13.62
C GLY A 60 6.62 18.90 12.46
N GLN A 61 5.72 18.31 11.68
CA GLN A 61 5.04 18.98 10.55
C GLN A 61 3.59 19.38 10.85
N ASP A 62 3.12 20.46 10.20
CA ASP A 62 1.71 20.89 10.22
C ASP A 62 0.79 19.91 9.49
N ALA A 63 -0.48 19.86 9.87
CA ALA A 63 -1.45 18.85 9.38
C ALA A 63 -1.55 18.73 7.83
N PRO A 64 -1.51 19.82 7.04
CA PRO A 64 -1.52 19.73 5.57
C PRO A 64 -0.27 19.05 4.98
N ALA A 65 0.90 19.24 5.60
CA ALA A 65 2.14 18.59 5.16
C ALA A 65 2.09 17.08 5.41
N ILE A 66 1.57 16.65 6.58
CA ILE A 66 1.36 15.24 6.90
C ILE A 66 0.40 14.59 5.89
N LEU A 67 -0.71 15.26 5.57
CA LEU A 67 -1.66 14.77 4.57
C LEU A 67 -1.05 14.72 3.16
N GLY A 68 -0.20 15.68 2.80
CA GLY A 68 0.55 15.66 1.54
C GLY A 68 1.46 14.44 1.41
N GLU A 69 2.19 14.07 2.46
CA GLU A 69 3.02 12.85 2.46
C GLU A 69 2.17 11.59 2.31
N CYS A 70 1.05 11.51 3.05
CA CYS A 70 0.15 10.36 2.97
C CYS A 70 -0.44 10.20 1.55
N GLU A 71 -0.81 11.30 0.90
CA GLU A 71 -1.31 11.30 -0.48
C GLU A 71 -0.26 10.78 -1.47
N THR A 72 1.00 11.21 -1.32
CA THR A 72 2.12 10.72 -2.14
C THR A 72 2.35 9.23 -1.91
N GLY A 73 2.44 8.79 -0.65
CA GLY A 73 2.64 7.39 -0.30
C GLY A 73 1.53 6.48 -0.81
N ASP A 74 0.26 6.89 -0.68
CA ASP A 74 -0.88 6.14 -1.20
C ASP A 74 -0.88 6.11 -2.74
N SER A 75 -0.43 7.17 -3.41
CA SER A 75 -0.29 7.18 -4.88
C SER A 75 0.75 6.16 -5.35
N THR A 76 1.92 6.13 -4.69
CA THR A 76 2.97 5.13 -4.98
C THR A 76 2.47 3.71 -4.74
N ALA A 77 1.75 3.47 -3.63
CA ALA A 77 1.17 2.18 -3.34
C ALA A 77 0.18 1.76 -4.44
N LEU A 78 -0.75 2.64 -4.84
CA LEU A 78 -1.72 2.34 -5.90
C LEU A 78 -1.04 1.96 -7.22
N SER A 79 0.02 2.66 -7.64
CA SER A 79 0.77 2.30 -8.85
C SER A 79 1.37 0.89 -8.79
N SER A 80 1.91 0.48 -7.64
CA SER A 80 2.44 -0.88 -7.44
C SER A 80 1.33 -1.93 -7.44
N TYR A 81 0.18 -1.63 -6.84
CA TYR A 81 -0.99 -2.52 -6.89
C TYR A 81 -1.50 -2.71 -8.31
N GLU A 82 -1.61 -1.63 -9.08
CA GLU A 82 -2.00 -1.72 -10.49
C GLU A 82 -1.00 -2.53 -11.32
N ALA A 83 0.30 -2.36 -11.08
CA ALA A 83 1.33 -3.18 -11.73
C ALA A 83 1.14 -4.67 -11.40
N ALA A 84 0.90 -5.02 -10.13
CA ALA A 84 0.63 -6.39 -9.74
C ALA A 84 -0.64 -6.96 -10.38
N LEU A 85 -1.72 -6.17 -10.47
CA LEU A 85 -2.98 -6.59 -11.10
C LEU A 85 -2.86 -6.82 -12.61
N ARG A 86 -1.89 -6.21 -13.28
CA ARG A 86 -1.60 -6.44 -14.71
C ARG A 86 -0.93 -7.80 -14.95
N SER A 87 -0.37 -8.44 -13.92
CA SER A 87 0.18 -9.78 -14.06
C SER A 87 -0.91 -10.79 -14.41
N LYS A 88 -0.69 -11.57 -15.48
CA LYS A 88 -1.61 -12.63 -15.93
C LYS A 88 -1.50 -13.88 -15.07
N GLU A 89 -0.38 -14.06 -14.39
CA GLU A 89 -0.08 -15.26 -13.63
C GLU A 89 -0.67 -15.19 -12.21
N LEU A 90 -1.11 -14.00 -11.77
CA LEU A 90 -1.60 -13.77 -10.41
C LEU A 90 -2.82 -14.65 -10.08
N PRO A 91 -2.74 -15.53 -9.06
CA PRO A 91 -3.83 -16.37 -8.59
C PRO A 91 -5.08 -15.55 -8.26
N VAL A 92 -6.25 -16.17 -8.40
CA VAL A 92 -7.55 -15.50 -8.19
C VAL A 92 -7.67 -14.97 -6.76
N GLU A 93 -7.21 -15.73 -5.78
CA GLU A 93 -7.24 -15.38 -4.36
C GLU A 93 -6.38 -14.15 -4.10
N ALA A 94 -5.14 -14.16 -4.61
CA ALA A 94 -4.21 -13.04 -4.50
C ALA A 94 -4.75 -11.79 -5.22
N ARG A 95 -5.32 -11.96 -6.41
CA ARG A 95 -5.98 -10.89 -7.17
C ARG A 95 -7.11 -10.26 -6.37
N ASN A 96 -7.97 -11.06 -5.75
CA ASN A 96 -9.08 -10.57 -4.93
C ASN A 96 -8.58 -9.74 -3.74
N VAL A 97 -7.52 -10.19 -3.07
CA VAL A 97 -6.88 -9.45 -1.97
C VAL A 97 -6.31 -8.12 -2.46
N ILE A 98 -5.54 -8.14 -3.54
CA ILE A 98 -4.93 -6.93 -4.13
C ILE A 98 -6.03 -5.94 -4.55
N GLN A 99 -7.08 -6.38 -5.25
CA GLN A 99 -8.19 -5.50 -5.67
C GLN A 99 -8.92 -4.86 -4.48
N LYS A 100 -9.20 -5.65 -3.44
CA LYS A 100 -9.87 -5.17 -2.23
C LYS A 100 -9.04 -4.12 -1.50
N GLN A 101 -7.75 -4.39 -1.34
CA GLN A 101 -6.83 -3.47 -0.67
C GLN A 101 -6.61 -2.21 -1.53
N HIS A 102 -6.40 -2.33 -2.84
CA HIS A 102 -6.31 -1.21 -3.78
C HIS A 102 -7.52 -0.26 -3.64
N GLY A 103 -8.75 -0.80 -3.64
CA GLY A 103 -9.96 0.00 -3.48
C GLY A 103 -9.97 0.79 -2.16
N LYS A 104 -9.52 0.19 -1.06
CA LYS A 104 -9.41 0.86 0.25
C LYS A 104 -8.33 1.95 0.27
N ILE A 105 -7.19 1.72 -0.38
CA ILE A 105 -6.13 2.73 -0.52
C ILE A 105 -6.65 3.91 -1.34
N LEU A 106 -7.35 3.66 -2.44
CA LEU A 106 -7.95 4.71 -3.27
C LEU A 106 -8.97 5.55 -2.50
N SER A 107 -9.86 4.91 -1.72
CA SER A 107 -10.78 5.62 -0.84
C SER A 107 -10.07 6.46 0.22
N THR A 108 -8.96 5.95 0.77
CA THR A 108 -8.13 6.68 1.73
C THR A 108 -7.49 7.91 1.10
N LYS A 109 -6.87 7.77 -0.06
CA LYS A 109 -6.27 8.87 -0.82
C LYS A 109 -7.30 9.95 -1.13
N ASN A 110 -8.48 9.57 -1.60
CA ASN A 110 -9.55 10.53 -1.89
C ASN A 110 -10.00 11.31 -0.65
N TRP A 111 -10.08 10.64 0.50
CA TRP A 111 -10.36 11.31 1.77
C TRP A 111 -9.26 12.31 2.13
N ILE A 112 -7.98 11.93 1.98
CA ILE A 112 -6.83 12.80 2.24
C ILE A 112 -6.86 14.03 1.34
N THR A 113 -7.09 13.86 0.03
CA THR A 113 -7.16 14.96 -0.94
C THR A 113 -8.23 15.98 -0.55
N GLN A 114 -9.40 15.54 -0.05
CA GLN A 114 -10.48 16.43 0.40
C GLN A 114 -10.12 17.23 1.66
N HIS A 115 -9.30 16.70 2.55
CA HIS A 115 -9.01 17.29 3.87
C HIS A 115 -7.65 18.02 3.93
N LYS A 116 -6.86 17.99 2.85
CA LYS A 116 -5.56 18.66 2.76
C LYS A 116 -5.69 20.17 2.51
N GLY A 117 -6.78 20.61 1.89
CA GLY A 117 -7.05 22.01 1.54
C GLY A 117 -8.00 22.76 2.48
N SER A 118 -8.48 22.09 3.53
CA SER A 118 -9.39 22.62 4.56
C SER A 118 -8.64 22.95 5.83
#